data_AF-A0A2V8NIV8-F1
#
_entry.id   AF-A0A2V8NIV8-F1
#
_cell.length_a   1.000
_cell.length_b   1.000
_cell.length_c   1.000
_cell.angle_alpha   90.00
_cell.angle_beta   90.00
_cell.angle_gamma   90.00
#
_symmetry.space_group_name_H-M   'P 1'
#
loop_
_entity.id
_entity.type
_entity.pdbx_description
1 polymer ?
#
loop_
_entity_poly.entity_id
_entity_poly.type
_entity_poly.pdbx_seq_one_letter_code
_entity_poly.pdbx_strand_id
1 'polypeptide(L)'
;MQFPQTYVTRSSDLGATWSSAVAVKAASQYSFNDPNLAVLNNGDLAMWIVNGTESDGVRWDSFILSHDGGQTWSCESFMYSDGDPHRLNGIQLKNGSMLVMCASKDGSDTEYHVTSLAPPANWPTSQCPQ
;
A
#
# COMPACT_ATOMS: atom_id res chain seq x y z
N MET A 1 -2.02 -17.27 16.79
CA MET A 1 -2.86 -16.19 16.22
C MET A 1 -2.59 -16.12 14.73
N GLN A 2 -3.60 -15.79 13.94
CA GLN A 2 -3.47 -15.60 12.49
C GLN A 2 -3.49 -14.10 12.23
N PHE A 3 -2.44 -13.58 11.59
CA PHE A 3 -2.34 -12.16 11.27
C PHE A 3 -3.25 -11.80 10.10
N PRO A 4 -3.80 -10.57 10.06
CA PRO A 4 -4.47 -10.05 8.87
C PRO A 4 -3.55 -10.14 7.64
N GLN A 5 -4.13 -10.58 6.53
CA GLN A 5 -3.44 -10.75 5.25
C GLN A 5 -4.24 -10.10 4.13
N THR A 6 -3.53 -9.51 3.18
CA THR A 6 -4.11 -8.92 1.98
C THR A 6 -3.98 -9.88 0.80
N TYR A 7 -5.11 -10.11 0.13
CA TYR A 7 -5.22 -10.94 -1.07
C TYR A 7 -5.84 -10.16 -2.22
N VAL A 8 -5.43 -10.49 -3.44
CA VAL A 8 -5.95 -9.91 -4.69
C VAL A 8 -6.59 -11.01 -5.52
N THR A 9 -7.80 -10.74 -6.02
CA THR A 9 -8.49 -11.54 -7.04
C THR A 9 -8.81 -10.66 -8.23
N ARG A 10 -8.78 -11.22 -9.43
CA ARG A 10 -8.99 -10.48 -10.67
C ARG A 10 -10.14 -11.08 -11.49
N SER A 11 -10.93 -10.21 -12.10
CA SER A 11 -11.85 -10.56 -13.16
C SER A 11 -11.36 -9.98 -14.49
N SER A 12 -11.55 -10.74 -15.57
CA SER A 12 -11.36 -10.30 -16.96
C SER A 12 -12.66 -10.22 -17.74
N ASP A 13 -13.79 -10.43 -17.07
CA ASP A 13 -15.13 -10.58 -17.65
C ASP A 13 -16.17 -9.71 -16.93
N LEU A 14 -15.76 -8.49 -16.56
CA LEU A 14 -16.60 -7.48 -15.92
C LEU A 14 -17.22 -7.95 -14.58
N GLY A 15 -16.54 -8.85 -13.87
CA GLY A 15 -16.90 -9.35 -12.55
C GLY A 15 -17.74 -10.63 -12.55
N ALA A 16 -17.96 -11.26 -13.70
CA ALA A 16 -18.73 -12.50 -13.78
C ALA A 16 -17.97 -13.70 -13.18
N THR A 17 -16.65 -13.77 -13.37
CA THR A 17 -15.76 -14.74 -12.75
C THR A 17 -14.53 -14.08 -12.14
N TRP A 18 -13.93 -14.77 -11.17
CA TRP A 18 -12.79 -14.29 -10.41
C TRP A 18 -11.69 -15.35 -10.39
N SER A 19 -10.43 -14.89 -10.47
CA SER A 19 -9.26 -15.74 -10.32
C SER A 19 -9.14 -16.30 -8.89
N SER A 20 -8.28 -17.30 -8.72
CA SER A 20 -7.75 -17.64 -7.40
C SER A 20 -7.09 -16.43 -6.74
N ALA A 21 -7.15 -16.38 -5.42
CA ALA A 21 -6.54 -15.33 -4.62
C ALA A 21 -5.01 -15.39 -4.67
N VAL A 22 -4.38 -14.24 -4.90
CA VAL A 22 -2.93 -14.02 -4.84
C VAL A 22 -2.62 -13.25 -3.56
N ALA A 23 -1.71 -13.73 -2.73
CA ALA A 23 -1.29 -13.00 -1.54
C ALA A 23 -0.35 -11.83 -1.91
N VAL A 24 -0.58 -10.65 -1.35
CA VAL A 24 0.25 -9.45 -1.62
C VAL A 24 1.61 -9.54 -0.94
N LYS A 25 1.69 -10.10 0.27
CA LYS A 25 2.96 -10.48 0.90
C LYS A 25 2.69 -11.51 2.00
N ALA A 26 3.58 -12.50 2.11
CA ALA A 26 3.47 -13.56 3.12
C ALA A 26 4.37 -13.33 4.35
N ALA A 27 4.79 -12.08 4.62
CA ALA A 27 5.69 -11.80 5.73
C ALA A 27 4.98 -12.13 7.05
N SER A 28 5.34 -13.27 7.65
CA SER A 28 4.66 -13.93 8.76
C SER A 28 4.73 -13.18 10.10
N GLN A 29 5.25 -11.95 10.09
CA GLN A 29 5.54 -11.16 11.28
C GLN A 29 4.79 -9.81 11.32
N TYR A 30 4.08 -9.45 10.25
CA TYR A 30 3.35 -8.18 10.16
C TYR A 30 1.86 -8.38 9.89
N SER A 31 1.05 -7.55 10.52
CA SER A 31 -0.36 -7.36 10.18
C SER A 31 -0.46 -6.40 9.00
N PHE A 32 -1.13 -6.80 7.92
CA PHE A 32 -1.40 -5.95 6.76
C PHE A 32 -2.84 -5.49 6.78
N ASN A 33 -3.07 -4.19 7.03
CA ASN A 33 -4.40 -3.61 7.20
C ASN A 33 -4.65 -2.46 6.21
N ASP A 34 -5.93 -2.15 6.02
CA ASP A 34 -6.43 -1.03 5.22
C ASP A 34 -5.79 -0.90 3.82
N PRO A 35 -5.75 -1.98 3.02
CA PRO A 35 -5.13 -1.92 1.70
C PRO A 35 -5.90 -0.97 0.78
N ASN A 36 -5.18 -0.07 0.13
CA ASN A 36 -5.73 0.83 -0.89
C ASN A 36 -4.88 0.80 -2.16
N LEU A 37 -5.53 0.77 -3.33
CA LEU A 37 -4.86 0.51 -4.59
C LEU A 37 -4.94 1.71 -5.55
N ALA A 38 -3.80 2.06 -6.16
CA ALA A 38 -3.68 3.08 -7.18
C ALA A 38 -3.00 2.53 -8.43
N VAL A 39 -3.48 2.97 -9.61
CA VAL A 39 -2.77 2.77 -10.88
C VAL A 39 -1.85 3.96 -11.11
N LEU A 40 -0.58 3.69 -11.38
CA LEU A 40 0.41 4.69 -11.72
C LEU A 40 0.36 5.01 -13.22
N ASN A 41 0.85 6.18 -13.60
CA ASN A 41 0.88 6.69 -14.98
C ASN A 41 1.63 5.77 -15.95
N ASN A 42 2.56 4.95 -15.44
CA ASN A 42 3.30 3.96 -16.22
C ASN A 42 2.58 2.60 -16.33
N GLY A 43 1.41 2.43 -15.71
CA GLY A 43 0.62 1.21 -15.70
C GLY A 43 0.89 0.26 -14.52
N ASP A 44 1.90 0.55 -13.70
CA ASP A 44 2.15 -0.21 -12.47
C ASP A 44 1.04 0.02 -11.45
N LEU A 45 0.92 -0.91 -10.51
CA LEU A 45 0.03 -0.78 -9.36
C LEU A 45 0.85 -0.44 -8.12
N ALA A 46 0.37 0.53 -7.34
CA ALA A 46 0.84 0.79 -5.99
C ALA A 46 -0.29 0.46 -5.00
N MET A 47 0.02 -0.37 -4.01
CA MET A 47 -0.88 -0.64 -2.89
C MET A 47 -0.32 -0.01 -1.63
N TRP A 48 -1.09 0.88 -1.01
CA TRP A 48 -0.86 1.43 0.30
C TRP A 48 -1.30 0.43 1.36
N ILE A 49 -0.49 0.20 2.38
CA ILE A 49 -0.81 -0.76 3.44
C ILE A 49 -0.30 -0.23 4.78
N VAL A 50 -1.11 -0.44 5.82
CA VAL A 50 -0.69 -0.26 7.21
C VAL A 50 -0.06 -1.56 7.66
N ASN A 51 1.22 -1.50 8.02
CA ASN A 51 1.93 -2.58 8.67
C ASN A 51 1.90 -2.40 10.18
N GLY A 52 2.10 -3.49 10.90
CA GLY A 52 2.38 -3.41 12.33
C GLY A 52 2.73 -4.74 12.95
N THR A 53 3.28 -4.67 14.16
CA THR A 53 3.58 -5.81 15.02
C THR A 53 2.59 -5.84 16.18
N GLU A 54 1.85 -6.95 16.32
CA GLU A 54 0.89 -7.08 17.44
C GLU A 54 1.59 -7.11 18.82
N SER A 55 2.86 -7.50 18.86
CA SER A 55 3.62 -7.69 20.11
C SER A 55 3.87 -6.40 20.89
N ASP A 56 3.95 -5.26 20.21
CA ASP A 56 4.26 -3.96 20.80
C ASP A 56 3.29 -2.84 20.36
N GLY A 57 2.34 -3.15 19.47
CA GLY A 57 1.34 -2.20 18.99
C GLY A 57 1.89 -1.16 18.01
N VAL A 58 3.15 -1.31 17.57
CA VAL A 58 3.78 -0.39 16.63
C VAL A 58 3.19 -0.61 15.24
N ARG A 59 2.84 0.50 14.58
CA ARG A 59 2.30 0.54 13.23
C ARG A 59 3.05 1.54 12.37
N TRP A 60 3.07 1.30 11.06
CA TRP A 60 3.65 2.22 10.08
C TRP A 60 3.00 2.07 8.72
N ASP A 61 3.07 3.15 7.97
CA ASP A 61 2.55 3.26 6.63
C ASP A 61 3.61 2.88 5.60
N SER A 62 3.26 1.97 4.69
CA SER A 62 4.10 1.58 3.57
C SER A 62 3.31 1.52 2.27
N PHE A 63 4.04 1.37 1.16
CA PHE A 63 3.46 0.91 -0.10
C PHE A 63 4.19 -0.35 -0.57
N ILE A 64 3.54 -1.10 -1.45
CA ILE A 64 4.10 -2.22 -2.21
C ILE A 64 3.66 -2.11 -3.67
N LEU A 65 4.51 -2.54 -4.60
CA LEU A 65 4.28 -2.38 -6.04
C LEU A 65 3.98 -3.69 -6.74
N SER A 66 3.23 -3.60 -7.84
CA SER A 66 3.11 -4.66 -8.83
C SER A 66 3.35 -4.10 -10.23
N HIS A 67 4.19 -4.80 -11.00
CA HIS A 67 4.56 -4.46 -12.37
C HIS A 67 3.87 -5.36 -13.41
N ASP A 68 3.04 -6.30 -12.96
CA ASP A 68 2.43 -7.34 -13.79
C ASP A 68 0.90 -7.43 -13.63
N GLY A 69 0.29 -6.31 -13.24
CA GLY A 69 -1.16 -6.20 -13.08
C GLY A 69 -1.70 -6.92 -11.84
N GLY A 70 -0.88 -7.03 -10.79
CA GLY A 70 -1.27 -7.59 -9.49
C GLY A 70 -1.06 -9.10 -9.36
N GLN A 71 -0.32 -9.73 -10.29
CA GLN A 71 0.00 -11.16 -10.21
C GLN A 71 1.14 -11.44 -9.24
N THR A 72 2.10 -10.51 -9.15
CA THR A 72 3.15 -10.52 -8.14
C THR A 72 3.29 -9.13 -7.51
N TRP A 73 3.75 -9.11 -6.26
CA TRP A 73 3.88 -7.90 -5.45
C TRP A 73 5.27 -7.89 -4.81
N SER A 74 5.97 -6.76 -4.92
CA SER A 74 7.35 -6.60 -4.45
C SER A 74 7.64 -5.12 -4.14
N CYS A 75 8.88 -4.78 -3.76
CA CYS A 75 9.28 -3.39 -3.54
C CYS A 75 8.50 -2.67 -2.43
N GLU A 76 8.45 -3.25 -1.24
CA GLU A 76 7.84 -2.56 -0.11
C GLU A 76 8.78 -1.45 0.44
N SER A 77 8.26 -0.24 0.62
CA SER A 77 8.99 0.86 1.26
C SER A 77 8.12 1.70 2.18
N PHE A 78 8.75 2.28 3.20
CA PHE A 78 8.11 3.15 4.18
C PHE A 78 7.73 4.49 3.56
N MET A 79 6.57 4.99 3.94
CA MET A 79 6.05 6.29 3.51
C MET A 79 6.19 7.34 4.59
N TYR A 80 5.78 6.97 5.80
CA TYR A 80 5.86 7.78 6.99
C TYR A 80 6.38 6.91 8.14
N SER A 81 7.38 7.39 8.86
CA SER A 81 7.92 6.72 10.05
C SER A 81 7.56 7.43 11.36
N ASP A 82 6.74 8.48 11.30
CA ASP A 82 6.31 9.28 12.45
C ASP A 82 4.78 9.25 12.64
N GLY A 83 4.32 8.38 13.54
CA GLY A 83 2.92 8.25 13.98
C GLY A 83 2.28 6.93 13.56
N ASP A 84 1.05 6.68 14.02
CA ASP A 84 0.15 5.60 13.58
C ASP A 84 -0.89 6.15 12.57
N PRO A 85 -0.50 6.76 11.43
CA PRO A 85 -1.45 7.00 10.37
C PRO A 85 -1.93 5.66 9.83
N HIS A 86 -3.24 5.56 9.60
CA HIS A 86 -3.88 4.42 8.96
C HIS A 86 -4.98 4.92 8.02
N ARG A 87 -5.63 4.02 7.30
CA ARG A 87 -6.61 4.36 6.23
C ARG A 87 -6.02 5.18 5.09
N LEU A 88 -4.82 4.79 4.68
CA LEU A 88 -4.16 5.40 3.52
C LEU A 88 -5.01 5.27 2.26
N ASN A 89 -5.04 6.35 1.48
CA ASN A 89 -5.52 6.32 0.11
C ASN A 89 -4.68 7.31 -0.70
N GLY A 90 -4.37 7.00 -1.95
CA GLY A 90 -3.61 7.94 -2.76
C GLY A 90 -3.82 7.80 -4.25
N ILE A 91 -3.67 8.91 -4.96
CA ILE A 91 -3.75 8.99 -6.42
C ILE A 91 -2.48 9.62 -6.97
N GLN A 92 -2.09 9.22 -8.19
CA GLN A 92 -1.02 9.88 -8.91
C GLN A 92 -1.57 11.04 -9.75
N LEU A 93 -0.88 12.18 -9.70
CA LEU A 93 -1.14 13.33 -10.54
C LEU A 93 -0.41 13.21 -11.89
N LYS A 94 -0.81 14.03 -12.88
CA LYS A 94 -0.22 14.02 -14.23
C LYS A 94 1.28 14.31 -14.25
N ASN A 95 1.77 15.10 -13.31
CA ASN A 95 3.20 15.41 -13.14
C ASN A 95 3.98 14.29 -12.41
N GLY A 96 3.32 13.18 -12.07
CA GLY A 96 3.90 12.02 -11.40
C GLY A 96 3.86 12.08 -9.87
N SER A 97 3.59 13.22 -9.24
CA SER A 97 3.51 13.30 -7.76
C SER A 97 2.28 12.56 -7.24
N MET A 98 2.32 12.08 -6.00
CA MET A 98 1.16 11.46 -5.36
C MET A 98 0.43 12.48 -4.48
N LEU A 99 -0.90 12.45 -4.47
CA LEU A 99 -1.69 12.97 -3.35
C LEU A 99 -2.11 11.80 -2.50
N VAL A 100 -1.76 11.83 -1.22
CA VAL A 100 -2.06 10.78 -0.25
C VAL A 100 -2.86 11.36 0.90
N MET A 101 -3.95 10.68 1.24
CA MET A 101 -4.79 10.91 2.41
C MET A 101 -4.42 9.90 3.49
N CYS A 102 -4.31 10.37 4.73
CA CYS A 102 -4.15 9.53 5.92
C CYS A 102 -5.01 10.05 7.07
N ALA A 103 -5.41 9.14 7.97
CA ALA A 103 -6.08 9.50 9.23
C ALA A 103 -5.11 10.19 10.21
N SER A 104 -5.65 10.73 11.30
CA SER A 104 -4.89 11.37 12.39
C SER A 104 -3.68 10.54 12.79
N LYS A 105 -2.52 11.21 12.98
CA LYS A 105 -1.25 10.56 13.37
C LYS A 105 -1.31 9.80 14.70
N ASP A 106 -2.28 10.13 15.55
CA ASP A 106 -2.51 9.49 16.86
C ASP A 106 -3.42 8.25 16.76
N GLY A 107 -3.84 7.89 15.55
CA GLY A 107 -4.70 6.76 15.29
C GLY A 107 -6.15 6.90 15.75
N SER A 108 -6.59 8.13 16.08
CA SER A 108 -7.94 8.38 16.61
C SER A 108 -9.04 8.47 15.54
N ASP A 109 -8.67 8.51 14.26
CA ASP A 109 -9.57 8.74 13.11
C ASP A 109 -10.42 10.03 13.21
N THR A 110 -10.01 10.99 14.02
CA THR A 110 -10.75 12.24 14.26
C THR A 110 -10.53 13.29 13.18
N GLU A 111 -9.40 13.22 12.47
CA GLU A 111 -8.99 14.12 11.40
C GLU A 111 -8.39 13.32 10.25
N TYR A 112 -8.39 13.93 9.05
CA TYR A 112 -7.75 13.38 7.86
C TYR A 112 -6.90 14.46 7.23
N HIS A 113 -5.67 14.11 6.88
CA HIS A 113 -4.72 15.00 6.23
C HIS A 113 -4.48 14.54 4.80
N VAL A 114 -4.32 15.51 3.89
CA VAL A 114 -3.94 15.25 2.50
C VAL A 114 -2.57 15.88 2.26
N THR A 115 -1.60 15.07 1.87
CA THR A 115 -0.22 15.48 1.60
C THR A 115 0.17 15.15 0.16
N SER A 116 0.98 16.01 -0.45
CA SER A 116 1.65 15.71 -1.71
C SER A 116 2.99 15.04 -1.45
N LEU A 117 3.29 14.00 -2.23
CA LEU A 117 4.57 13.31 -2.21
C LEU A 117 5.23 13.37 -3.59
N ALA A 118 6.56 13.36 -3.59
CA ALA A 118 7.33 13.32 -4.83
C ALA A 118 6.97 12.09 -5.67
N PRO A 119 7.18 12.15 -7.01
CA PRO A 119 6.89 11.03 -7.89
C PRO A 119 7.55 9.71 -7.45
N PRO A 120 6.91 8.55 -7.68
CA PRO A 120 7.46 7.24 -7.34
C PRO A 120 8.84 6.95 -7.94
N ALA A 121 9.16 7.55 -9.10
CA ALA A 121 10.50 7.46 -9.71
C ALA A 121 11.63 8.08 -8.85
N ASN A 122 11.26 8.88 -7.85
CA ASN A 122 12.18 9.47 -6.86
C ASN A 122 12.11 8.75 -5.50
N TRP A 123 11.29 7.70 -5.35
CA TRP A 123 11.36 6.83 -4.17
C TRP A 123 12.66 6.03 -4.28
N PRO A 124 13.41 5.88 -3.17
CA PRO A 124 14.80 5.42 -3.22
C PRO A 124 14.91 4.10 -4.00
N THR A 125 15.45 4.20 -5.21
CA THR A 125 15.68 3.09 -6.16
C THR A 125 16.67 2.06 -5.60
N SER A 126 17.36 2.37 -4.51
CA SER A 126 18.20 1.44 -3.74
C SER A 126 17.42 0.36 -2.97
N GLN A 127 16.08 0.39 -2.98
CA GLN A 127 15.21 -0.57 -2.30
C GLN A 127 14.45 -1.52 -3.25
N CYS A 128 14.65 -1.42 -4.56
CA CYS A 128 14.13 -2.37 -5.56
C CYS A 128 15.30 -2.96 -6.37
N PRO A 129 15.36 -4.30 -6.57
CA PRO A 129 16.41 -4.88 -7.39
C PRO A 129 16.25 -4.46 -8.86
N GLN A 130 17.39 -4.24 -9.51
CA GLN A 130 17.54 -4.01 -10.95
C GLN A 130 17.01 -5.19 -11.77
#